data_AF-A0AAD9ZQN2-F1
#
_entry.id   AF-A0AAD9ZQN2-F1
#
_cell.length_a   1.000
_cell.length_b   1.000
_cell.length_c   1.000
_cell.angle_alpha   90.00
_cell.angle_beta   90.00
_cell.angle_gamma   90.00
#
_symmetry.space_group_name_H-M   'P 1'
#
loop_
_entity.id
_entity.type
_entity.pdbx_description
1 polymer ?
#
loop_
_entity_poly.entity_id
_entity_poly.type
_entity_poly.pdbx_seq_one_letter_code
_entity_poly.pdbx_strand_id
1 'polypeptide(L)'
;MKSFVLLSIMFMVFFFLTIQVSAHDLIDDTCKKTHFYDLCVTTLRSDPQSSKADVQGLARIALEKLQAKANNNTLYHIHKLVNRGSFKDVF
;
A
#
# COMPACT_ATOMS: atom_id res chain seq x y z
N MET A 1 -12.25 23.52 -40.27
CA MET A 1 -10.94 23.44 -39.57
C MET A 1 -11.09 23.52 -38.06
N LYS A 2 -11.69 24.59 -37.49
CA LYS A 2 -11.87 24.79 -36.03
C LYS A 2 -12.65 23.65 -35.33
N SER A 3 -13.74 23.18 -35.95
CA SER A 3 -14.57 22.08 -35.42
C SER A 3 -13.85 20.72 -35.43
N PHE A 4 -13.01 20.45 -36.44
CA PHE A 4 -12.21 19.22 -36.51
C PHE A 4 -11.13 19.18 -35.41
N VAL A 5 -10.50 20.32 -35.13
CA VAL A 5 -9.53 20.46 -34.04
C VAL A 5 -10.18 20.24 -32.68
N LEU A 6 -11.39 20.78 -32.44
CA LEU A 6 -12.14 20.54 -31.21
C LEU A 6 -12.51 19.07 -31.02
N LEU A 7 -12.93 18.39 -32.08
CA LEU A 7 -13.25 16.95 -32.06
C LEU A 7 -12.00 16.12 -31.72
N SER A 8 -10.85 16.47 -32.32
CA SER A 8 -9.57 15.82 -32.05
C SER A 8 -9.09 16.01 -30.62
N ILE A 9 -9.29 17.20 -30.03
CA ILE A 9 -8.90 17.49 -28.64
C ILE A 9 -9.79 16.68 -27.68
N MET A 10 -11.10 16.62 -27.92
CA MET A 10 -12.01 15.82 -27.10
C MET A 10 -11.69 14.33 -27.13
N PHE A 11 -11.31 13.81 -28.31
CA PHE A 11 -10.90 12.43 -28.46
C PHE A 11 -9.59 12.12 -27.72
N MET A 12 -8.59 13.01 -27.80
CA MET A 12 -7.35 12.90 -27.02
C MET A 12 -7.62 12.90 -25.52
N VAL A 13 -8.43 13.84 -25.02
CA VAL A 13 -8.78 13.92 -23.58
C VAL A 13 -9.49 12.65 -23.11
N PHE A 14 -10.42 12.12 -23.92
CA PHE A 14 -11.11 10.86 -23.62
C PHE A 14 -10.15 9.67 -23.58
N PHE A 15 -9.23 9.58 -24.55
CA PHE A 15 -8.22 8.54 -24.59
C PHE A 15 -7.27 8.60 -23.38
N PHE A 16 -6.81 9.80 -23.00
CA PHE A 16 -6.02 10.02 -21.78
C PHE A 16 -6.78 9.61 -20.52
N LEU A 17 -8.07 9.94 -20.39
CA LEU A 17 -8.92 9.51 -19.27
C LEU A 17 -9.05 7.99 -19.18
N THR A 18 -9.18 7.29 -20.32
CA THR A 18 -9.27 5.82 -20.33
C THR A 18 -7.97 5.12 -19.95
N ILE A 19 -6.81 5.67 -20.30
CA ILE A 19 -5.49 5.11 -19.95
C ILE A 19 -5.27 5.09 -18.43
N GLN A 20 -5.83 6.06 -17.70
CA GLN A 20 -5.69 6.10 -16.23
C GLN A 20 -6.48 5.00 -15.52
N VAL A 21 -7.53 4.46 -16.16
CA VAL A 21 -8.42 3.44 -15.59
C VAL A 21 -7.90 2.02 -15.81
N SER A 22 -7.03 1.80 -16.80
CA SER A 22 -6.44 0.49 -17.12
C SER A 22 -5.05 0.26 -16.53
N ALA A 23 -4.56 1.15 -15.66
CA ALA A 23 -3.40 0.84 -14.84
C ALA A 23 -3.83 -0.25 -13.85
N HIS A 24 -3.41 -1.50 -14.12
CA HIS A 24 -3.59 -2.61 -13.17
C HIS A 24 -3.17 -2.13 -11.79
N ASP A 25 -4.12 -2.08 -10.85
CA ASP A 25 -3.80 -1.73 -9.48
C ASP A 25 -3.10 -2.93 -8.85
N LEU A 26 -1.77 -2.95 -8.96
CA LEU A 26 -0.94 -4.02 -8.44
C LEU A 26 -1.16 -4.24 -6.93
N ILE A 27 -1.57 -3.19 -6.20
CA ILE A 27 -1.92 -3.29 -4.78
C ILE A 27 -3.19 -4.13 -4.62
N ASP A 28 -4.23 -3.87 -5.40
CA ASP A 28 -5.49 -4.64 -5.39
C ASP A 28 -5.23 -6.12 -5.71
N ASP A 29 -4.47 -6.41 -6.77
CA ASP A 29 -4.12 -7.77 -7.18
C ASP A 29 -3.29 -8.51 -6.13
N THR A 30 -2.39 -7.81 -5.45
CA THR A 30 -1.57 -8.38 -4.38
C THR A 30 -2.42 -8.62 -3.13
N CYS A 31 -3.23 -7.64 -2.73
CA CYS A 31 -4.01 -7.71 -1.51
C CYS A 31 -5.13 -8.74 -1.59
N LYS A 32 -5.70 -9.00 -2.77
CA LYS A 32 -6.67 -10.10 -3.00
C LYS A 32 -6.09 -11.49 -2.70
N LYS A 33 -4.77 -11.65 -2.73
CA LYS A 33 -4.07 -12.90 -2.38
C LYS A 33 -3.80 -13.04 -0.87
N THR A 34 -4.18 -12.05 -0.07
CA THR A 34 -3.98 -12.05 1.38
C THR A 34 -5.28 -12.36 2.13
N HIS A 35 -5.18 -12.87 3.35
CA HIS A 35 -6.34 -13.08 4.21
C HIS A 35 -6.96 -11.78 4.75
N PHE A 36 -6.19 -10.68 4.77
CA PHE A 36 -6.60 -9.40 5.34
C PHE A 36 -6.50 -8.29 4.31
N TYR A 37 -7.40 -8.32 3.34
CA TYR A 37 -7.42 -7.41 2.19
C TYR A 37 -7.38 -5.93 2.62
N ASP A 38 -8.29 -5.48 3.49
CA ASP A 38 -8.39 -4.06 3.88
C ASP A 38 -7.14 -3.57 4.63
N LEU A 39 -6.57 -4.44 5.47
CA LEU A 39 -5.31 -4.17 6.16
C LEU A 39 -4.17 -4.04 5.16
N CYS A 40 -4.08 -4.95 4.19
CA CYS A 40 -3.07 -4.91 3.14
C CYS A 40 -3.16 -3.61 2.34
N VAL A 41 -4.36 -3.27 1.86
CA VAL A 41 -4.61 -2.06 1.05
C VAL A 41 -4.24 -0.81 1.83
N THR A 42 -4.71 -0.70 3.07
CA THR A 42 -4.43 0.47 3.93
C THR A 42 -2.94 0.57 4.22
N THR A 43 -2.27 -0.56 4.48
CA THR A 43 -0.83 -0.61 4.78
C THR A 43 -0.01 -0.17 3.57
N LEU A 44 -0.27 -0.73 2.38
CA LEU A 44 0.49 -0.41 1.19
C LEU A 44 0.19 1.00 0.66
N ARG A 45 -1.08 1.42 0.63
CA ARG A 45 -1.45 2.77 0.17
C ARG A 45 -1.02 3.87 1.14
N SER A 46 -0.69 3.55 2.39
CA SER A 46 -0.06 4.52 3.31
C SER A 46 1.34 4.93 2.88
N ASP A 47 1.98 4.17 1.97
CA ASP A 47 3.28 4.51 1.41
C ASP A 47 3.14 5.19 0.04
N PRO A 48 3.60 6.45 -0.12
CA PRO A 48 3.51 7.13 -1.40
C PRO A 48 4.33 6.43 -2.50
N GLN A 49 5.36 5.65 -2.14
CA GLN A 49 6.18 4.91 -3.10
C GLN A 49 5.43 3.73 -3.73
N SER A 50 4.36 3.23 -3.10
CA SER A 50 3.56 2.11 -3.63
C SER A 50 2.93 2.41 -4.99
N SER A 51 2.65 3.69 -5.29
CA SER A 51 2.08 4.12 -6.57
C SER A 51 2.96 3.84 -7.80
N LYS A 52 4.28 3.66 -7.59
CA LYS A 52 5.27 3.43 -8.65
C LYS A 52 5.99 2.09 -8.49
N ALA A 53 5.61 1.30 -7.50
CA ALA A 53 6.29 0.07 -7.16
C ALA A 53 5.85 -1.07 -8.09
N ASP A 54 6.80 -1.90 -8.51
CA ASP A 54 6.53 -3.22 -9.05
C ASP A 54 6.31 -4.22 -7.90
N VAL A 55 6.17 -5.52 -8.21
CA VAL A 55 5.90 -6.56 -7.20
C VAL A 55 7.02 -6.62 -6.16
N GLN A 56 8.27 -6.48 -6.58
CA GLN A 56 9.42 -6.49 -5.67
C GLN A 56 9.45 -5.23 -4.79
N GLY A 57 9.13 -4.07 -5.36
CA GLY A 57 8.96 -2.82 -4.64
C GLY A 57 7.87 -2.90 -3.59
N LEU A 58 6.70 -3.45 -3.92
CA LEU A 58 5.61 -3.65 -2.95
C LEU A 58 6.00 -4.63 -1.85
N ALA A 59 6.73 -5.71 -2.18
CA ALA A 59 7.24 -6.65 -1.18
C ALA A 59 8.21 -5.97 -0.20
N ARG A 60 9.11 -5.13 -0.71
CA ARG A 60 10.02 -4.33 0.14
C ARG A 60 9.24 -3.38 1.05
N ILE A 61 8.28 -2.63 0.51
CA ILE A 61 7.44 -1.72 1.30
C ILE A 61 6.68 -2.49 2.39
N ALA A 62 6.11 -3.65 2.07
CA ALA A 62 5.44 -4.50 3.06
C ALA A 62 6.38 -4.90 4.20
N LEU A 63 7.61 -5.32 3.88
CA LEU A 63 8.63 -5.66 4.87
C LEU A 63 9.02 -4.47 5.74
N GLU A 64 9.19 -3.28 5.16
CA GLU A 64 9.49 -2.06 5.91
C GLU A 64 8.38 -1.70 6.90
N LYS A 65 7.10 -1.78 6.47
CA LYS A 65 5.95 -1.54 7.37
C LYS A 65 5.89 -2.60 8.48
N LEU A 66 6.14 -3.87 8.16
CA LEU A 66 6.19 -4.95 9.13
C LEU A 66 7.30 -4.71 10.16
N GLN A 67 8.50 -4.37 9.71
CA GLN A 67 9.64 -4.09 10.59
C GLN A 67 9.36 -2.90 11.51
N ALA A 68 8.77 -1.82 10.98
CA ALA A 68 8.37 -0.67 11.79
C ALA A 68 7.34 -1.06 12.86
N LYS A 69 6.32 -1.85 12.50
CA LYS A 69 5.30 -2.31 13.46
C LYS A 69 5.88 -3.27 14.50
N ALA A 70 6.78 -4.16 14.10
CA ALA A 70 7.44 -5.11 15.00
C ALA A 70 8.30 -4.35 16.01
N ASN A 71 9.19 -3.48 15.54
CA ASN A 71 10.19 -2.84 16.38
C ASN A 71 9.63 -1.67 17.20
N ASN A 72 8.86 -0.79 16.56
CA ASN A 72 8.45 0.46 17.21
C ASN A 72 7.20 0.30 18.07
N ASN A 73 6.38 -0.73 17.82
CA ASN A 73 5.14 -0.95 18.55
C ASN A 73 5.20 -2.26 19.35
N THR A 74 5.39 -3.38 18.67
CA THR A 74 5.23 -4.70 19.29
C THR A 74 6.30 -4.98 20.34
N LEU A 75 7.58 -4.77 20.02
CA LEU A 75 8.68 -4.93 20.98
C LEU A 75 8.54 -3.95 22.16
N TYR A 76 8.20 -2.69 21.90
CA TYR A 76 7.92 -1.72 22.96
C TYR A 76 6.81 -2.21 23.91
N HIS A 77 5.71 -2.73 23.36
CA HIS A 77 4.61 -3.29 24.16
C HIS A 77 5.06 -4.51 24.97
N ILE A 78 5.83 -5.42 24.38
CA ILE A 78 6.38 -6.59 25.08
C ILE A 78 7.26 -6.15 26.25
N HIS A 79 8.23 -5.25 26.01
CA HIS A 79 9.09 -4.73 27.08
C HIS A 79 8.30 -4.04 28.20
N LYS A 80 7.27 -3.27 27.84
CA LYS A 80 6.37 -2.62 28.81
C LYS A 80 5.61 -3.65 29.65
N LEU A 81 5.14 -4.74 29.06
CA LEU A 81 4.42 -5.80 29.77
C LEU A 81 5.35 -6.61 30.69
N VAL A 82 6.55 -6.96 30.21
CA VAL A 82 7.57 -7.65 31.00
C VAL A 82 7.98 -6.80 32.22
N ASN A 83 8.21 -5.50 32.02
CA ASN A 83 8.61 -4.61 33.10
C ASN A 83 7.49 -4.32 34.10
N ARG A 84 6.22 -4.46 33.72
CA ARG A 84 5.05 -4.19 34.57
C ARG A 84 4.65 -5.32 35.51
N GLY A 85 5.24 -6.52 35.41
CA GLY A 85 5.02 -7.58 36.40
C GLY A 85 3.85 -8.53 36.11
N SER A 86 3.76 -9.08 34.89
CA SER A 86 3.06 -10.37 34.67
C SER A 86 3.98 -11.48 34.18
N PHE A 87 5.26 -11.19 33.95
CA PHE A 87 6.25 -12.19 33.50
C PHE A 87 7.47 -12.29 34.42
N LYS A 88 7.69 -11.30 35.29
CA LYS A 88 8.74 -11.34 36.33
C LYS A 88 8.43 -12.34 37.46
N ASP A 89 7.17 -12.78 37.58
CA ASP A 89 6.73 -13.73 38.62
C ASP A 89 6.63 -15.18 38.10
N VAL A 90 7.04 -15.42 36.85
CA VAL A 90 7.03 -16.75 36.20
C VAL A 90 8.47 -17.34 36.11
N PHE A 91 9.49 -16.53 36.38
CA PHE A 91 10.90 -16.92 36.51
C PHE A 91 11.45 -16.43 37.85
#